data_AF-A0A2K0WFG5-F1
#
_entry.id   AF-A0A2K0WFG5-F1
#
_cell.length_a   1.000
_cell.length_b   1.000
_cell.length_c   1.000
_cell.angle_alpha   90.00
_cell.angle_beta   90.00
_cell.angle_gamma   90.00
#
_symmetry.space_group_name_H-M   'P 1'
#
loop_
_entity.id
_entity.type
_entity.pdbx_description
1 polymer ?
#
loop_
_entity_poly.entity_id
_entity_poly.type
_entity_poly.pdbx_seq_one_letter_code
_entity_poly.pdbx_strand_id
1 'polypeptide(L)'
;MTDPIPATNLDPNVWYHISEQAIDPNYENEFKAMLQTNQDTKANDTNLHVWPVKRDKQALKAYWQFQPVDSTLGRYMLRYSQTGADKQLTVCLSSDVDDEDTRTRPCLLDASNDKTQQWDVAEWKSNNTYRFINVHNGTKFHLDCIPNGPVFMSPDVDDTPYQTRQHWLMTSASSVNDKAFSTTVSEASSSTSSEDNPTSTAGSESSSSGGNNFSSGKITGISVGVVLGVIALAISMAAFFLWRGRNRRNGKGSPQGNTTESDKGRGEDSSVSPPHQHFSPEDVGRFPKCTELHGDPVGAKVPSDQRYELP
;
A
#
# COMPACT_ATOMS: atom_id res chain seq x y z
N MET A 1 -14.26 -4.81 10.07
CA MET A 1 -12.93 -4.34 10.49
C MET A 1 -12.94 -2.81 10.49
N THR A 2 -12.03 -2.16 11.20
CA THR A 2 -11.88 -0.70 11.15
C THR A 2 -11.24 -0.29 9.83
N ASP A 3 -11.82 0.69 9.16
CA ASP A 3 -11.23 1.31 7.98
C ASP A 3 -9.77 1.72 8.25
N PRO A 4 -8.86 1.48 7.29
CA PRO A 4 -7.47 1.88 7.41
C PRO A 4 -7.36 3.41 7.49
N ILE A 5 -6.36 3.88 8.22
CA ILE A 5 -6.18 5.31 8.50
C ILE A 5 -5.31 5.89 7.38
N PRO A 6 -5.68 7.02 6.76
CA PRO A 6 -4.77 7.71 5.85
C PRO A 6 -3.39 7.90 6.49
N ALA A 7 -2.33 7.53 5.78
CA ALA A 7 -0.96 7.70 6.27
C ALA A 7 -0.59 9.18 6.17
N THR A 8 -0.67 9.95 7.26
CA THR A 8 -0.46 11.42 7.24
C THR A 8 0.92 11.84 7.76
N ASN A 9 1.75 10.88 8.15
CA ASN A 9 3.04 11.04 8.81
C ASN A 9 4.24 10.83 7.86
N LEU A 10 4.00 10.59 6.56
CA LEU A 10 5.06 10.43 5.57
C LEU A 10 5.68 11.80 5.22
N ASP A 11 6.99 11.95 5.46
CA ASP A 11 7.74 13.17 5.24
C ASP A 11 8.17 13.28 3.76
N PRO A 12 7.79 14.35 3.04
CA PRO A 12 8.16 14.52 1.63
C PRO A 12 9.66 14.70 1.39
N ASN A 13 10.46 15.03 2.41
CA ASN A 13 11.92 15.13 2.30
C ASN A 13 12.63 13.84 2.78
N VAL A 14 11.93 12.70 2.81
CA VAL A 14 12.51 11.41 3.19
C VAL A 14 12.43 10.41 2.04
N TRP A 15 13.54 9.70 1.83
CA TRP A 15 13.61 8.49 1.04
C TRP A 15 13.15 7.31 1.89
N TYR A 16 12.17 6.57 1.38
CA TYR A 16 11.65 5.36 2.01
C TYR A 16 12.09 4.11 1.26
N HIS A 17 12.40 3.07 2.02
CA HIS A 17 12.35 1.71 1.51
C HIS A 17 10.93 1.19 1.59
N ILE A 18 10.52 0.45 0.56
CA ILE A 18 9.22 -0.21 0.49
C ILE A 18 9.48 -1.69 0.20
N SER A 19 8.88 -2.56 1.01
CA SER A 19 8.86 -4.00 0.79
C SER A 19 7.43 -4.53 0.96
N GLU A 20 7.22 -5.80 0.70
CA GLU A 20 5.93 -6.47 0.83
C GLU A 20 6.02 -7.52 1.94
N GLN A 21 4.99 -7.64 2.78
CA GLN A 21 4.99 -8.49 3.97
C GLN A 21 5.09 -9.99 3.66
N ALA A 22 4.49 -10.51 2.60
CA ALA A 22 4.64 -11.90 2.19
C ALA A 22 6.09 -12.21 1.73
N ILE A 23 6.80 -11.24 1.17
CA ILE A 23 8.24 -11.36 0.84
C ILE A 23 9.13 -11.19 2.08
N ASP A 24 8.79 -10.30 3.00
CA ASP A 24 9.54 -10.06 4.24
C ASP A 24 8.69 -10.21 5.51
N PRO A 25 8.18 -11.42 5.81
CA PRO A 25 7.17 -11.63 6.87
C PRO A 25 7.70 -11.44 8.28
N ASN A 26 9.02 -11.50 8.44
CA ASN A 26 9.71 -11.37 9.71
C ASN A 26 10.66 -10.15 9.69
N TYR A 27 10.20 -9.05 9.10
CA TYR A 27 10.94 -7.80 9.14
C TYR A 27 11.09 -7.34 10.60
N GLU A 28 12.35 -7.23 11.04
CA GLU A 28 12.67 -6.70 12.38
C GLU A 28 13.39 -5.35 12.29
N ASN A 29 14.35 -5.19 11.37
CA ASN A 29 15.20 -3.98 11.29
C ASN A 29 15.80 -3.70 9.89
N GLU A 30 15.97 -4.71 9.04
CA GLU A 30 16.56 -4.58 7.71
C GLU A 30 15.69 -5.31 6.70
N PHE A 31 15.36 -4.65 5.59
CA PHE A 31 14.63 -5.29 4.51
C PHE A 31 15.50 -6.25 3.71
N LYS A 32 14.97 -7.45 3.46
CA LYS A 32 15.60 -8.46 2.60
C LYS A 32 15.32 -8.24 1.13
N ALA A 33 14.17 -7.65 0.83
CA ALA A 33 13.73 -7.30 -0.52
C ALA A 33 13.15 -5.89 -0.56
N MET A 34 13.08 -5.31 -1.74
CA MET A 34 12.55 -3.97 -1.94
C MET A 34 11.86 -3.83 -3.29
N LEU A 35 10.85 -2.96 -3.31
CA LEU A 35 10.18 -2.51 -4.52
C LEU A 35 11.16 -1.73 -5.40
N GLN A 36 11.47 -2.27 -6.56
CA GLN A 36 12.47 -1.75 -7.48
C GLN A 36 12.19 -2.12 -8.94
N THR A 37 12.82 -1.39 -9.85
CA THR A 37 12.86 -1.75 -11.28
C THR A 37 13.96 -2.78 -11.52
N ASN A 38 13.93 -3.43 -12.68
CA ASN A 38 15.04 -4.27 -13.10
C ASN A 38 16.30 -3.45 -13.34
N GLN A 39 17.36 -3.80 -12.61
CA GLN A 39 18.65 -3.12 -12.67
C GLN A 39 19.55 -3.67 -13.79
N ASP A 40 19.18 -4.78 -14.43
CA ASP A 40 19.86 -5.29 -15.62
C ASP A 40 19.32 -4.57 -16.85
N THR A 41 20.10 -3.62 -17.38
CA THR A 41 19.74 -2.84 -18.57
C THR A 41 19.66 -3.66 -19.86
N LYS A 42 20.12 -4.92 -19.84
CA LYS A 42 19.99 -5.86 -20.96
C LYS A 42 18.72 -6.70 -20.87
N ALA A 43 18.09 -6.75 -19.70
CA ALA A 43 16.83 -7.44 -19.53
C ALA A 43 15.70 -6.61 -20.16
N ASN A 44 14.82 -7.26 -20.93
CA ASN A 44 13.63 -6.63 -21.48
C ASN A 44 12.48 -6.68 -20.46
N ASP A 45 12.72 -6.19 -19.25
CA ASP A 45 11.75 -6.19 -18.17
C ASP A 45 11.71 -4.81 -17.51
N THR A 46 10.68 -4.05 -17.84
CA THR A 46 10.46 -2.70 -17.32
C THR A 46 9.48 -2.69 -16.15
N ASN A 47 9.06 -3.86 -15.67
CA ASN A 47 8.10 -3.95 -14.57
C ASN A 47 8.77 -3.61 -13.23
N LEU A 48 7.93 -3.24 -12.27
CA LEU A 48 8.32 -3.16 -10.87
C LEU A 48 8.21 -4.52 -10.21
N HIS A 49 9.19 -4.84 -9.37
CA HIS A 49 9.29 -6.10 -8.63
C HIS A 49 9.69 -5.84 -7.20
N VAL A 50 9.35 -6.78 -6.30
CA VAL A 50 9.91 -6.82 -4.95
C VAL A 50 11.04 -7.85 -4.93
N TRP A 51 12.27 -7.38 -5.12
CA TRP A 51 13.46 -8.23 -5.27
C TRP A 51 14.48 -8.02 -4.16
N PRO A 52 15.40 -8.98 -3.96
CA PRO A 52 16.42 -8.87 -2.93
C PRO A 52 17.18 -7.54 -2.95
N VAL A 53 17.40 -6.96 -1.77
CA VAL A 53 18.22 -5.76 -1.62
C VAL A 53 19.66 -6.14 -1.94
N LYS A 54 20.21 -5.54 -2.99
CA LYS A 54 21.62 -5.71 -3.32
C LYS A 54 22.49 -5.00 -2.28
N ARG A 55 23.48 -5.71 -1.73
CA ARG A 55 24.32 -5.24 -0.60
C ARG A 55 25.71 -4.76 -1.01
N ASP A 56 26.05 -4.85 -2.29
CA ASP A 56 27.27 -4.28 -2.82
C ASP A 56 27.25 -2.75 -2.70
N LYS A 57 28.41 -2.15 -2.44
CA LYS A 57 28.53 -0.69 -2.26
C LYS A 57 28.19 0.07 -3.54
N GLN A 58 28.21 -0.60 -4.67
CA GLN A 58 27.87 -0.09 -5.99
C GLN A 58 26.40 -0.32 -6.36
N ALA A 59 25.61 -1.03 -5.54
CA ALA A 59 24.21 -1.23 -5.86
C ALA A 59 23.43 0.07 -5.83
N LEU A 60 22.69 0.27 -6.91
CA LEU A 60 21.63 1.25 -7.00
C LEU A 60 20.56 0.92 -5.96
N LYS A 61 20.37 1.84 -5.02
CA LYS A 61 19.40 1.68 -3.94
C LYS A 61 18.06 2.26 -4.38
N ALA A 62 17.07 1.39 -4.48
CA ALA A 62 15.71 1.73 -4.88
C ALA A 62 14.95 2.42 -3.73
N TYR A 63 14.78 3.74 -3.81
CA TYR A 63 14.07 4.50 -2.79
C TYR A 63 12.85 5.21 -3.37
N TRP A 64 11.87 5.45 -2.51
CA TRP A 64 10.61 6.08 -2.87
C TRP A 64 10.39 7.32 -2.04
N GLN A 65 10.01 8.41 -2.69
CA GLN A 65 9.63 9.67 -2.05
C GLN A 65 8.12 9.88 -2.20
N PHE A 66 7.48 10.35 -1.13
CA PHE A 66 6.04 10.58 -1.06
C PHE A 66 5.75 12.08 -1.09
N GLN A 67 5.32 12.59 -2.25
CA GLN A 67 4.95 14.00 -2.43
C GLN A 67 3.45 14.18 -2.14
N PRO A 68 3.05 14.92 -1.10
CA PRO A 68 1.63 15.10 -0.78
C PRO A 68 0.90 15.81 -1.91
N VAL A 69 -0.35 15.40 -2.16
CA VAL A 69 -1.22 16.00 -3.19
C VAL A 69 -2.33 16.81 -2.54
N ASP A 70 -2.32 18.11 -2.82
CA ASP A 70 -3.30 19.07 -2.31
C ASP A 70 -3.47 18.98 -0.78
N SER A 71 -4.71 19.12 -0.30
CA SER A 71 -5.10 18.95 1.09
C SER A 71 -5.71 17.57 1.38
N THR A 72 -5.53 16.59 0.49
CA THR A 72 -6.13 15.25 0.67
C THR A 72 -5.21 14.41 1.54
N LEU A 73 -5.67 14.08 2.75
CA LEU A 73 -4.91 13.28 3.71
C LEU A 73 -4.60 11.90 3.14
N GLY A 74 -3.34 11.47 3.26
CA GLY A 74 -2.88 10.17 2.79
C GLY A 74 -2.72 10.07 1.27
N ARG A 75 -2.93 11.15 0.51
CA ARG A 75 -2.75 11.12 -0.94
C ARG A 75 -1.37 11.63 -1.35
N TYR A 76 -0.70 10.84 -2.18
CA TYR A 76 0.67 11.09 -2.60
C TYR A 76 0.88 10.86 -4.10
N MET A 77 1.80 11.61 -4.69
CA MET A 77 2.55 11.21 -5.88
C MET A 77 3.84 10.55 -5.42
N LEU A 78 4.19 9.42 -6.04
CA LEU A 78 5.39 8.67 -5.67
C LEU A 78 6.50 8.88 -6.70
N ARG A 79 7.70 9.21 -6.22
CA ARG A 79 8.91 9.35 -7.05
C ARG A 79 9.93 8.30 -6.70
N TYR A 80 10.62 7.81 -7.73
CA TYR A 80 11.61 6.76 -7.60
C TYR A 80 13.04 7.33 -7.70
N SER A 81 13.92 6.97 -6.78
CA SER A 81 15.27 7.55 -6.67
C SER A 81 16.20 7.20 -7.83
N GLN A 82 15.90 6.15 -8.59
CA GLN A 82 16.69 5.74 -9.75
C GLN A 82 16.21 6.39 -11.06
N THR A 83 15.16 7.20 -10.99
CA THR A 83 14.70 8.04 -12.09
C THR A 83 14.89 9.52 -11.76
N GLY A 84 14.69 10.40 -12.72
CA GLY A 84 14.57 11.82 -12.44
C GLY A 84 13.28 12.17 -11.69
N ALA A 85 13.24 13.37 -11.12
CA ALA A 85 12.04 13.90 -10.45
C ALA A 85 10.86 14.18 -11.41
N ASP A 86 11.13 14.11 -12.72
CA ASP A 86 10.20 14.18 -13.83
C ASP A 86 9.45 12.87 -14.07
N LYS A 87 9.84 11.76 -13.42
CA LYS A 87 9.09 10.50 -13.47
C LYS A 87 8.30 10.26 -12.18
N GLN A 88 7.10 9.71 -12.32
CA GLN A 88 6.21 9.37 -11.21
C GLN A 88 5.58 7.98 -11.40
N LEU A 89 5.26 7.35 -10.27
CA LEU A 89 4.53 6.09 -10.23
C LEU A 89 3.11 6.29 -10.76
N THR A 90 2.73 5.51 -11.75
CA THR A 90 1.38 5.45 -12.31
C THR A 90 0.94 4.01 -12.51
N VAL A 91 -0.26 3.79 -13.03
CA VAL A 91 -0.79 2.50 -13.47
C VAL A 91 -0.83 2.44 -15.00
N CYS A 92 -0.27 1.39 -15.56
CA CYS A 92 -0.25 1.09 -16.98
C CYS A 92 -0.97 -0.23 -17.28
N LEU A 93 -1.50 -0.35 -18.49
CA LEU A 93 -1.94 -1.63 -19.02
C LEU A 93 -0.75 -2.38 -19.61
N SER A 94 -0.52 -3.60 -19.14
CA SER A 94 0.53 -4.50 -19.62
C SER A 94 0.00 -5.32 -20.80
N SER A 95 0.54 -5.14 -22.00
CA SER A 95 0.08 -5.87 -23.19
C SER A 95 0.62 -7.31 -23.28
N ASP A 96 1.60 -7.64 -22.45
CA ASP A 96 2.27 -8.95 -22.33
C ASP A 96 1.52 -9.94 -21.43
N VAL A 97 0.35 -9.55 -20.91
CA VAL A 97 -0.44 -10.33 -19.96
C VAL A 97 -1.84 -10.56 -20.50
N ASP A 98 -2.19 -11.82 -20.70
CA ASP A 98 -3.52 -12.23 -21.15
C ASP A 98 -4.56 -12.26 -20.00
N ASP A 99 -4.09 -12.36 -18.76
CA ASP A 99 -4.93 -12.35 -17.56
C ASP A 99 -5.34 -10.92 -17.20
N GLU A 100 -6.64 -10.64 -17.34
CA GLU A 100 -7.25 -9.34 -17.05
C GLU A 100 -6.99 -8.85 -15.63
N ASP A 101 -6.93 -9.76 -14.65
CA ASP A 101 -6.80 -9.41 -13.23
C ASP A 101 -5.37 -8.97 -12.86
N THR A 102 -4.38 -9.33 -13.69
CA THR A 102 -2.96 -8.96 -13.50
C THR A 102 -2.43 -8.03 -14.59
N ARG A 103 -3.30 -7.62 -15.54
CA ARG A 103 -2.94 -6.80 -16.68
C ARG A 103 -2.64 -5.35 -16.31
N THR A 104 -3.24 -4.83 -15.24
CA THR A 104 -2.95 -3.47 -14.78
C THR A 104 -1.77 -3.51 -13.82
N ARG A 105 -0.67 -2.83 -14.17
CA ARG A 105 0.58 -2.84 -13.41
C ARG A 105 1.05 -1.44 -13.06
N PRO A 106 1.74 -1.24 -11.93
CA PRO A 106 2.43 -0.01 -11.68
C PRO A 106 3.60 0.18 -12.66
N CYS A 107 3.81 1.40 -13.11
CA CYS A 107 4.85 1.79 -14.07
C CYS A 107 5.35 3.21 -13.76
N LEU A 108 6.41 3.65 -14.42
CA LEU A 108 6.97 5.00 -14.25
C LEU A 108 6.81 5.80 -15.56
N LEU A 109 6.06 6.91 -15.51
CA LEU A 109 5.85 7.82 -16.65
C LEU A 109 6.22 9.27 -16.28
N ASP A 110 6.29 10.13 -17.30
CA ASP A 110 6.45 11.58 -17.10
C ASP A 110 5.37 12.16 -16.20
N ALA A 111 5.78 12.99 -15.26
CA ALA A 111 4.93 13.61 -14.26
C ALA A 111 3.91 14.55 -14.94
N SER A 112 2.64 14.23 -14.76
CA SER A 112 1.46 14.94 -15.27
C SER A 112 0.51 15.38 -14.16
N ASN A 113 0.69 14.86 -12.93
CA ASN A 113 -0.21 15.08 -11.78
C ASN A 113 -1.65 14.58 -12.00
N ASP A 114 -1.86 13.71 -12.99
CA ASP A 114 -3.19 13.14 -13.23
C ASP A 114 -3.56 12.07 -12.18
N LYS A 115 -4.84 11.67 -12.15
CA LYS A 115 -5.34 10.69 -11.17
C LYS A 115 -4.67 9.31 -11.26
N THR A 116 -4.09 8.95 -12.40
CA THR A 116 -3.34 7.69 -12.54
C THR A 116 -2.00 7.76 -11.80
N GLN A 117 -1.47 8.95 -11.54
CA GLN A 117 -0.23 9.20 -10.78
C GLN A 117 -0.45 9.48 -9.29
N GLN A 118 -1.70 9.53 -8.84
CA GLN A 118 -2.05 9.80 -7.46
C GLN A 118 -2.40 8.49 -6.74
N TRP A 119 -1.89 8.34 -5.52
CA TRP A 119 -2.03 7.14 -4.71
C TRP A 119 -2.57 7.49 -3.33
N ASP A 120 -3.67 6.87 -2.94
CA ASP A 120 -4.16 6.89 -1.57
C ASP A 120 -3.42 5.81 -0.77
N VAL A 121 -2.63 6.27 0.21
CA VAL A 121 -1.80 5.44 1.09
C VAL A 121 -2.41 5.46 2.49
N ALA A 122 -2.66 4.27 3.05
CA ALA A 122 -3.29 4.13 4.34
C ALA A 122 -2.62 3.05 5.19
N GLU A 123 -2.54 3.28 6.50
CA GLU A 123 -2.03 2.33 7.48
C GLU A 123 -3.12 1.33 7.91
N TRP A 124 -2.74 0.06 7.90
CA TRP A 124 -3.48 -1.02 8.53
C TRP A 124 -3.28 -0.97 10.04
N LYS A 125 -4.34 -0.64 10.79
CA LYS A 125 -4.28 -0.46 12.27
C LYS A 125 -3.73 -1.66 13.04
N SER A 126 -3.82 -2.86 12.49
CA SER A 126 -3.51 -4.11 13.18
C SER A 126 -2.03 -4.48 13.19
N ASN A 127 -1.21 -3.97 12.26
CA ASN A 127 0.11 -4.56 11.99
C ASN A 127 1.17 -3.57 11.44
N ASN A 128 0.93 -2.25 11.48
CA ASN A 128 1.87 -1.22 11.00
C ASN A 128 2.32 -1.42 9.54
N THR A 129 1.46 -2.00 8.72
CA THR A 129 1.68 -2.11 7.28
C THR A 129 0.82 -1.09 6.55
N TYR A 130 1.09 -0.90 5.27
CA TYR A 130 0.45 0.10 4.43
C TYR A 130 -0.32 -0.56 3.30
N ARG A 131 -1.38 0.10 2.87
CA ARG A 131 -2.14 -0.20 1.65
C ARG A 131 -1.95 0.92 0.66
N PHE A 132 -1.84 0.54 -0.61
CA PHE A 132 -1.75 1.47 -1.74
C PHE A 132 -2.94 1.27 -2.67
N ILE A 133 -3.67 2.36 -2.90
CA ILE A 133 -4.80 2.41 -3.82
C ILE A 133 -4.52 3.48 -4.86
N ASN A 134 -4.61 3.15 -6.14
CA ASN A 134 -4.50 4.15 -7.19
C ASN A 134 -5.80 4.95 -7.31
N VAL A 135 -5.70 6.28 -7.36
CA VAL A 135 -6.87 7.18 -7.36
C VAL A 135 -7.72 7.02 -8.63
N HIS A 136 -7.13 6.71 -9.77
CA HIS A 136 -7.87 6.46 -11.01
C HIS A 136 -8.72 5.18 -10.94
N ASN A 137 -8.15 4.10 -10.40
CA ASN A 137 -8.81 2.82 -10.26
C ASN A 137 -9.81 2.79 -9.09
N GLY A 138 -9.62 3.69 -8.10
CA GLY A 138 -10.41 3.75 -6.89
C GLY A 138 -10.21 2.51 -6.01
N THR A 139 -11.16 2.26 -5.11
CA THR A 139 -11.07 1.16 -4.12
C THR A 139 -11.31 -0.25 -4.69
N LYS A 140 -11.38 -0.38 -6.02
CA LYS A 140 -11.59 -1.67 -6.68
C LYS A 140 -10.33 -2.50 -6.80
N PHE A 141 -9.17 -1.87 -6.65
CA PHE A 141 -7.89 -2.53 -6.80
C PHE A 141 -6.90 -2.07 -5.74
N HIS A 142 -6.15 -3.02 -5.20
CA HIS A 142 -5.03 -2.76 -4.31
C HIS A 142 -3.72 -3.10 -5.02
N LEU A 143 -2.64 -2.41 -4.65
CA LEU A 143 -1.30 -2.80 -5.09
C LEU A 143 -0.92 -4.14 -4.43
N ASP A 144 -0.54 -5.12 -5.25
CA ASP A 144 -0.26 -6.50 -4.86
C ASP A 144 1.04 -6.99 -5.51
N CYS A 145 1.71 -7.95 -4.88
CA CYS A 145 2.92 -8.57 -5.39
C CYS A 145 2.75 -10.08 -5.54
N ILE A 146 3.06 -10.59 -6.73
CA ILE A 146 3.29 -12.02 -6.93
C ILE A 146 4.71 -12.36 -6.44
N PRO A 147 4.92 -13.37 -5.58
CA PRO A 147 6.25 -13.86 -5.24
C PRO A 147 7.04 -14.24 -6.49
N ASN A 148 8.22 -13.64 -6.62
CA ASN A 148 9.10 -13.76 -7.80
C ASN A 148 8.50 -13.22 -9.11
N GLY A 149 7.36 -12.53 -9.07
CA GLY A 149 6.71 -11.90 -10.21
C GLY A 149 6.62 -10.39 -10.07
N PRO A 150 6.08 -9.72 -11.10
CA PRO A 150 5.88 -8.28 -11.07
C PRO A 150 4.79 -7.89 -10.08
N VAL A 151 4.86 -6.65 -9.64
CA VAL A 151 3.79 -5.98 -8.91
C VAL A 151 2.65 -5.68 -9.88
N PHE A 152 1.41 -5.75 -9.40
CA PHE A 152 0.20 -5.52 -10.18
C PHE A 152 -0.90 -4.90 -9.32
N MET A 153 -2.01 -4.51 -9.95
CA MET A 153 -3.20 -4.01 -9.28
C MET A 153 -4.21 -5.16 -9.16
N SER A 154 -4.36 -5.73 -7.97
CA SER A 154 -5.23 -6.89 -7.71
C SER A 154 -6.68 -6.46 -7.41
N PRO A 155 -7.69 -7.13 -8.00
CA PRO A 155 -9.09 -6.92 -7.67
C PRO A 155 -9.52 -7.58 -6.35
N ASP A 156 -8.66 -8.43 -5.75
CA ASP A 156 -8.93 -9.13 -4.49
C ASP A 156 -8.79 -8.17 -3.30
N VAL A 157 -9.73 -7.24 -3.18
CA VAL A 157 -9.71 -6.16 -2.17
C VAL A 157 -10.29 -6.56 -0.82
N ASP A 158 -10.72 -7.81 -0.68
CA ASP A 158 -11.28 -8.34 0.56
C ASP A 158 -10.18 -8.62 1.59
N ASP A 159 -10.33 -8.07 2.79
CA ASP A 159 -9.41 -8.28 3.92
C ASP A 159 -9.54 -9.69 4.56
N THR A 160 -10.42 -10.54 4.01
CA THR A 160 -10.68 -11.90 4.51
C THR A 160 -10.80 -12.88 3.34
N PRO A 161 -9.88 -13.85 3.20
CA PRO A 161 -8.75 -14.13 4.09
C PRO A 161 -7.73 -12.99 4.08
N TYR A 162 -6.92 -12.92 5.14
CA TYR A 162 -5.88 -11.91 5.28
C TYR A 162 -4.87 -12.00 4.12
N GLN A 163 -4.80 -10.95 3.29
CA GLN A 163 -4.00 -10.91 2.06
C GLN A 163 -2.62 -10.30 2.30
N THR A 164 -1.69 -11.05 2.90
CA THR A 164 -0.31 -10.57 3.20
C THR A 164 0.28 -9.77 2.05
N ARG A 165 0.08 -10.23 0.81
CA ARG A 165 0.57 -9.65 -0.46
C ARG A 165 0.17 -8.20 -0.76
N GLN A 166 -0.81 -7.67 -0.04
CA GLN A 166 -1.29 -6.29 -0.16
C GLN A 166 -0.91 -5.44 1.07
N HIS A 167 -0.12 -6.00 1.98
CA HIS A 167 0.43 -5.33 3.15
C HIS A 167 1.87 -4.92 2.87
N TRP A 168 2.07 -3.62 2.68
CA TRP A 168 3.36 -3.06 2.35
C TRP A 168 4.08 -2.61 3.62
N LEU A 169 5.37 -2.93 3.72
CA LEU A 169 6.24 -2.52 4.80
C LEU A 169 7.04 -1.30 4.35
N MET A 170 7.18 -0.30 5.22
CA MET A 170 7.92 0.91 4.91
C MET A 170 8.87 1.29 6.04
N THR A 171 10.08 1.73 5.69
CA THR A 171 11.01 2.36 6.64
C THR A 171 11.69 3.57 6.00
N SER A 172 11.94 4.60 6.80
CA SER A 172 12.73 5.75 6.39
C SER A 172 14.20 5.36 6.24
N ALA A 173 14.85 5.81 5.17
CA ALA A 173 16.25 5.50 4.91
C ALA A 173 17.17 6.71 5.06
N SER A 174 16.87 7.82 4.38
CA SER A 174 17.66 9.05 4.44
C SER A 174 16.83 10.26 4.04
N SER A 175 17.36 11.46 4.25
CA SER A 175 16.76 12.67 3.67
C SER A 175 16.99 12.72 2.16
N VAL A 176 16.06 13.37 1.44
CA VAL A 176 16.16 13.58 0.01
C VAL A 176 17.17 14.67 -0.30
N ASN A 177 17.00 15.86 0.29
CA ASN A 177 17.91 17.01 0.19
C ASN A 177 18.43 17.30 -1.23
N ASP A 178 17.59 17.03 -2.22
CA ASP A 178 17.89 17.23 -3.64
C ASP A 178 16.89 18.23 -4.22
N LYS A 179 17.42 19.28 -4.85
CA LYS A 179 16.62 20.36 -5.43
C LYS A 179 15.67 19.84 -6.52
N ALA A 180 16.08 18.85 -7.31
CA ALA A 180 15.23 18.27 -8.35
C ALA A 180 13.97 17.64 -7.73
N PHE A 181 14.13 16.93 -6.62
CA PHE A 181 13.06 16.24 -5.91
C PHE A 181 12.29 17.12 -4.90
N SER A 182 12.71 18.37 -4.71
CA SER A 182 12.09 19.31 -3.76
C SER A 182 10.92 20.10 -4.36
N THR A 183 10.69 20.01 -5.68
CA THR A 183 9.58 20.70 -6.35
C THR A 183 8.42 19.75 -6.58
N THR A 184 7.20 20.15 -6.25
CA THR A 184 6.00 19.45 -6.70
C THR A 184 5.75 19.84 -8.15
N VAL A 185 5.38 18.88 -9.00
CA VAL A 185 4.88 19.19 -10.34
C VAL A 185 3.49 19.79 -10.15
N SER A 186 3.46 21.10 -9.92
CA SER A 186 2.23 21.88 -10.03
C SER A 186 1.88 21.92 -11.51
N GLU A 187 0.60 21.77 -11.87
CA GLU A 187 0.10 21.92 -13.25
C GLU A 187 0.77 23.14 -13.90
N ALA A 188 1.79 22.87 -14.74
CA ALA A 188 2.45 23.91 -15.47
C ALA A 188 1.48 24.32 -16.57
N SER A 189 0.73 25.41 -16.33
CA SER A 189 0.16 26.20 -17.42
C SER A 189 1.27 26.40 -18.45
N SER A 190 1.08 25.86 -19.65
CA SER A 190 2.00 25.98 -20.77
C SER A 190 2.32 27.45 -21.00
N SER A 191 3.43 27.92 -20.45
CA SER A 191 4.01 29.21 -20.82
C SER A 191 5.03 28.91 -21.90
N THR A 192 4.59 29.12 -23.14
CA THR A 192 5.43 29.15 -24.32
C THR A 192 6.53 30.18 -24.08
N SER A 193 7.74 29.72 -23.77
CA SER A 193 8.92 30.59 -23.73
C SER A 193 9.33 30.88 -25.17
N SER A 194 8.99 32.06 -25.67
CA SER A 194 9.59 32.60 -26.89
C SER A 194 11.10 32.77 -26.68
N GLU A 195 11.89 32.15 -27.54
CA GLU A 195 13.33 32.37 -27.65
C GLU A 195 13.58 33.78 -28.18
N ASP A 196 14.12 34.67 -27.35
CA ASP A 196 14.78 35.90 -27.81
C ASP A 196 16.30 35.74 -27.71
N ASN A 197 16.92 35.93 -28.86
CA ASN A 197 18.32 35.68 -29.18
C ASN A 197 19.14 36.95 -28.88
N PRO A 198 20.17 36.98 -28.02
CA PRO A 198 20.95 38.20 -27.82
C PRO A 198 22.12 38.27 -28.81
N THR A 199 21.98 39.17 -29.79
CA THR A 199 23.11 39.70 -30.57
C THR A 199 23.95 40.63 -29.70
N SER A 200 25.27 40.41 -29.68
CA SER A 200 26.24 41.21 -28.94
C SER A 200 26.36 42.64 -29.50
N THR A 201 26.33 43.66 -28.65
CA THR A 201 26.94 44.98 -28.92
C THR A 201 27.36 45.62 -27.60
N ALA A 202 28.64 46.01 -27.54
CA ALA A 202 29.27 46.71 -26.43
C ALA A 202 28.93 48.21 -26.46
N GLY A 203 28.79 48.84 -25.30
CA GLY A 203 28.70 50.30 -25.22
C GLY A 203 28.28 50.86 -23.85
N SER A 204 29.29 51.23 -23.07
CA SER A 204 29.39 52.38 -22.16
C SER A 204 28.43 52.59 -20.97
N GLU A 205 29.09 53.02 -19.89
CA GLU A 205 28.65 53.39 -18.56
C GLU A 205 27.52 54.44 -18.51
N SER A 206 26.61 54.30 -17.54
CA SER A 206 26.33 55.33 -16.52
C SER A 206 25.24 54.90 -15.55
N SER A 207 25.45 55.32 -14.31
CA SER A 207 24.65 55.14 -13.10
C SER A 207 23.17 55.52 -13.22
N SER A 208 22.28 54.68 -12.69
CA SER A 208 21.15 55.17 -11.88
C SER A 208 20.57 54.07 -10.98
N SER A 209 20.25 54.52 -9.78
CA SER A 209 19.54 53.85 -8.68
C SER A 209 18.17 53.29 -9.09
N GLY A 210 17.84 52.10 -8.59
CA GLY A 210 16.49 51.55 -8.64
C GLY A 210 16.39 50.26 -7.83
N GLY A 211 16.15 50.38 -6.53
CA GLY A 211 15.81 49.24 -5.69
C GLY A 211 14.39 48.75 -5.95
N ASN A 212 14.19 47.44 -5.85
CA ASN A 212 12.93 46.69 -5.66
C ASN A 212 13.40 45.28 -5.20
N ASN A 213 13.45 44.88 -3.93
CA ASN A 213 12.47 44.92 -2.85
C ASN A 213 11.17 44.16 -3.16
N PHE A 214 11.28 42.83 -3.28
CA PHE A 214 10.19 41.87 -3.06
C PHE A 214 10.73 40.79 -2.10
N SER A 215 10.63 41.04 -0.80
CA SER A 215 9.56 40.59 0.10
C SER A 215 9.76 39.13 0.54
N SER A 216 10.64 38.97 1.53
CA SER A 216 10.62 37.86 2.48
C SER A 216 9.26 37.83 3.19
N GLY A 217 8.33 37.05 2.66
CA GLY A 217 7.04 36.78 3.28
C GLY A 217 7.21 35.98 4.57
N LYS A 218 7.10 36.67 5.70
CA LYS A 218 6.97 36.12 7.05
C LYS A 218 5.73 35.22 7.14
N ILE A 219 5.93 33.92 7.29
CA ILE A 219 4.89 33.01 7.80
C ILE A 219 4.82 33.24 9.32
N THR A 220 3.81 34.01 9.73
CA THR A 220 3.50 34.28 11.15
C THR A 220 2.28 33.46 11.52
N GLY A 221 2.37 32.68 12.59
CA GLY A 221 1.40 31.64 12.94
C GLY A 221 0.09 32.10 13.58
N ILE A 222 -0.81 31.11 13.74
CA ILE A 222 -1.87 31.12 14.75
C ILE A 222 -1.85 29.74 15.42
N SER A 223 -1.21 29.68 16.58
CA SER A 223 -1.22 28.54 17.49
C SER A 223 -1.87 28.97 18.81
N VAL A 224 -3.20 29.11 18.84
CA VAL A 224 -3.98 29.17 20.09
C VAL A 224 -5.36 28.60 19.81
N GLY A 225 -5.67 27.41 20.35
CA GLY A 225 -7.02 26.83 20.25
C GLY A 225 -7.18 25.37 20.67
N VAL A 226 -6.15 24.68 21.15
CA VAL A 226 -6.22 23.22 21.38
C VAL A 226 -6.90 22.86 22.72
N VAL A 227 -6.94 23.76 23.71
CA VAL A 227 -7.40 23.37 25.07
C VAL A 227 -8.93 23.29 25.20
N LEU A 228 -9.70 24.08 24.45
CA LEU A 228 -11.17 24.04 24.52
C LEU A 228 -11.79 22.89 23.69
N GLY A 229 -11.11 22.43 22.63
CA GLY A 229 -11.58 21.34 21.78
C GLY A 229 -11.60 19.98 22.50
N VAL A 230 -10.60 19.71 23.35
CA VAL A 230 -10.48 18.42 24.05
C VAL A 230 -11.59 18.22 25.08
N ILE A 231 -12.01 19.30 25.76
CA ILE A 231 -13.07 19.22 26.78
C ILE A 231 -14.44 18.95 26.11
N ALA A 232 -14.74 19.60 24.98
CA ALA A 232 -15.97 19.35 24.24
C ALA A 232 -16.03 17.93 23.65
N LEU A 233 -14.90 17.39 23.21
CA LEU A 233 -14.81 16.05 22.63
C LEU A 233 -14.93 14.94 23.69
N ALA A 234 -14.39 15.16 24.90
CA ALA A 234 -14.55 14.22 26.01
C ALA A 234 -16.00 14.13 26.51
N ILE A 235 -16.71 15.26 26.59
CA ILE A 235 -18.11 15.31 27.04
C ILE A 235 -19.04 14.65 26.01
N SER A 236 -18.81 14.87 24.72
CA SER A 236 -19.63 14.26 23.65
C SER A 236 -19.44 12.74 23.58
N MET A 237 -18.22 12.24 23.77
CA MET A 237 -17.95 10.79 23.83
C MET A 237 -18.64 10.13 25.04
N ALA A 238 -18.58 10.74 26.22
CA ALA A 238 -19.24 10.19 27.41
C ALA A 238 -20.77 10.10 27.27
N ALA A 239 -21.40 11.12 26.68
CA ALA A 239 -22.84 11.12 26.42
C ALA A 239 -23.26 10.01 25.43
N PHE A 240 -22.47 9.78 24.38
CA PHE A 240 -22.76 8.75 23.38
C PHE A 240 -22.72 7.32 23.95
N PHE A 241 -21.73 7.01 24.80
CA PHE A 241 -21.62 5.69 25.42
C PHE A 241 -22.76 5.40 26.42
N LEU A 242 -23.20 6.41 27.18
CA LEU A 242 -24.34 6.28 28.09
C LEU A 242 -25.66 6.09 27.34
N TRP A 243 -25.86 6.77 26.21
CA TRP A 243 -27.05 6.58 25.37
C TRP A 243 -27.10 5.17 24.76
N ARG A 244 -25.96 4.66 24.28
CA ARG A 244 -25.86 3.32 23.70
C ARG A 244 -26.16 2.20 24.72
N GLY A 245 -25.75 2.37 25.97
CA GLY A 245 -26.03 1.41 27.04
C GLY A 245 -27.51 1.38 27.45
N ARG A 246 -28.19 2.51 27.36
CA ARG A 246 -29.59 2.64 27.80
C ARG A 246 -30.58 2.04 26.79
N ASN A 247 -30.23 2.01 25.50
CA ASN A 247 -31.10 1.46 24.46
C ASN A 247 -31.18 -0.09 24.44
N ARG A 248 -30.30 -0.79 25.19
CA ARG A 248 -30.29 -2.26 25.27
C ARG A 248 -31.20 -2.83 26.37
N ARG A 249 -31.75 -2.00 27.26
CA ARG A 249 -32.53 -2.46 28.43
C ARG A 249 -34.05 -2.48 28.21
N ASN A 250 -34.52 -2.10 27.03
CA ASN A 250 -35.96 -2.05 26.71
C ASN A 250 -36.49 -3.27 25.91
N GLY A 251 -35.67 -4.31 25.68
CA GLY A 251 -36.15 -5.57 25.11
C GLY A 251 -36.60 -6.56 26.18
N LYS A 252 -37.86 -6.47 26.62
CA LYS A 252 -38.52 -7.47 27.49
C LYS A 252 -39.41 -8.41 26.67
N GLY A 253 -39.33 -9.70 27.00
CA GLY A 253 -40.34 -10.76 26.74
C GLY A 253 -39.99 -11.67 25.56
N SER A 254 -40.07 -13.01 25.61
CA SER A 254 -40.53 -13.97 26.63
C SER A 254 -40.07 -15.40 26.21
N PRO A 255 -40.27 -16.44 27.06
CA PRO A 255 -39.60 -17.75 26.99
C PRO A 255 -40.46 -18.90 26.39
N GLN A 256 -39.83 -20.08 26.21
CA GLN A 256 -40.33 -21.42 26.61
C GLN A 256 -40.28 -22.54 25.53
N GLY A 257 -39.83 -23.74 25.98
CA GLY A 257 -40.11 -25.07 25.43
C GLY A 257 -38.95 -25.77 24.71
N ASN A 258 -38.68 -27.07 24.78
CA ASN A 258 -38.93 -28.19 25.71
C ASN A 258 -38.22 -29.43 25.08
N THR A 259 -37.61 -30.31 25.90
CA THR A 259 -37.52 -31.80 25.84
C THR A 259 -37.29 -32.51 24.49
N THR A 260 -36.34 -33.46 24.30
CA THR A 260 -36.29 -34.91 24.69
C THR A 260 -34.91 -35.46 24.24
N GLU A 261 -34.12 -36.20 25.02
CA GLU A 261 -34.15 -37.64 25.41
C GLU A 261 -33.81 -38.66 24.27
N SER A 262 -33.00 -39.67 24.63
CA SER A 262 -32.56 -40.91 23.92
C SER A 262 -31.30 -40.82 23.03
N ASP A 263 -30.41 -41.82 22.89
CA ASP A 263 -30.07 -43.08 23.57
C ASP A 263 -28.76 -43.62 22.92
N LYS A 264 -28.03 -44.46 23.66
CA LYS A 264 -26.92 -45.43 23.40
C LYS A 264 -26.19 -45.63 22.04
N GLY A 265 -24.89 -45.96 22.18
CA GLY A 265 -24.12 -47.00 21.43
C GLY A 265 -22.68 -46.57 21.11
N ARG A 266 -21.60 -46.98 21.81
CA ARG A 266 -20.79 -48.23 21.82
C ARG A 266 -20.09 -48.63 20.48
N GLY A 267 -18.75 -48.71 20.55
CA GLY A 267 -17.83 -49.39 19.63
C GLY A 267 -17.06 -48.41 18.71
N GLU A 268 -15.82 -48.58 18.32
CA GLU A 268 -14.73 -49.53 18.58
C GLU A 268 -13.49 -48.95 17.86
N ASP A 269 -12.31 -49.43 18.23
CA ASP A 269 -10.99 -49.04 17.74
C ASP A 269 -10.82 -49.02 16.20
N SER A 270 -9.92 -48.16 15.70
CA SER A 270 -8.85 -48.53 14.75
C SER A 270 -7.96 -47.34 14.38
N SER A 271 -6.68 -47.47 14.71
CA SER A 271 -5.58 -46.62 14.24
C SER A 271 -5.20 -47.00 12.81
N VAL A 272 -5.14 -46.02 11.91
CA VAL A 272 -4.51 -46.17 10.59
C VAL A 272 -3.59 -44.98 10.37
N SER A 273 -2.29 -45.25 10.43
CA SER A 273 -1.23 -44.34 9.96
C SER A 273 -1.14 -44.40 8.43
N PRO A 274 -1.03 -43.27 7.72
CA PRO A 274 -0.66 -43.29 6.30
C PRO A 274 0.85 -43.46 6.12
N PRO A 275 1.30 -44.12 5.04
CA PRO A 275 2.71 -44.32 4.76
C PRO A 275 3.36 -43.04 4.24
N HIS A 276 4.56 -42.74 4.73
CA HIS A 276 5.44 -41.72 4.16
C HIS A 276 5.77 -42.07 2.70
N GLN A 277 5.34 -41.25 1.76
CA GLN A 277 5.82 -41.31 0.38
C GLN A 277 7.16 -40.58 0.27
N HIS A 278 8.16 -41.33 -0.20
CA HIS A 278 9.50 -40.87 -0.49
C HIS A 278 9.47 -40.07 -1.81
N PHE A 279 9.69 -38.75 -1.75
CA PHE A 279 9.83 -37.94 -2.96
C PHE A 279 11.23 -38.14 -3.56
N SER A 280 11.27 -38.52 -4.85
CA SER A 280 12.48 -38.60 -5.66
C SER A 280 12.79 -37.23 -6.28
N PRO A 281 14.07 -36.79 -6.40
CA PRO A 281 14.41 -35.42 -6.82
C PRO A 281 14.23 -35.11 -8.32
N GLU A 282 13.66 -36.00 -9.13
CA GLU A 282 13.69 -35.89 -10.60
C GLU A 282 12.40 -35.32 -11.26
N ASP A 283 11.37 -34.95 -10.49
CA ASP A 283 10.07 -34.49 -11.05
C ASP A 283 9.83 -32.96 -11.00
N VAL A 284 10.89 -32.14 -10.99
CA VAL A 284 10.74 -30.68 -11.11
C VAL A 284 10.57 -30.29 -12.58
N GLY A 285 9.32 -30.14 -13.04
CA GLY A 285 9.04 -29.47 -14.33
C GLY A 285 7.77 -29.88 -15.08
N ARG A 286 6.97 -30.83 -14.60
CA ARG A 286 5.73 -31.24 -15.27
C ARG A 286 4.53 -30.98 -14.37
N PHE A 287 3.88 -29.83 -14.55
CA PHE A 287 2.57 -29.58 -13.95
C PHE A 287 1.56 -30.56 -14.58
N PRO A 288 0.85 -31.38 -13.79
CA PRO A 288 -0.25 -32.16 -14.32
C PRO A 288 -1.39 -31.20 -14.70
N LYS A 289 -1.87 -31.35 -15.94
CA LYS A 289 -3.07 -30.70 -16.46
C LYS A 289 -4.23 -31.06 -15.54
N CYS A 290 -4.97 -30.06 -15.04
CA CYS A 290 -6.15 -30.28 -14.20
C CYS A 290 -7.15 -31.17 -14.94
N THR A 291 -7.30 -32.41 -14.48
CA THR A 291 -8.41 -33.28 -14.86
C THR A 291 -9.57 -32.89 -13.97
N GLU A 292 -10.66 -32.41 -14.57
CA GLU A 292 -11.91 -32.16 -13.84
C GLU A 292 -12.42 -33.47 -13.23
N LEU A 293 -12.38 -33.55 -11.90
CA LEU A 293 -13.06 -34.60 -11.15
C LEU A 293 -14.56 -34.30 -11.14
N HIS A 294 -15.31 -35.00 -11.99
CA HIS A 294 -16.75 -35.21 -11.77
C HIS A 294 -16.92 -36.17 -10.59
N GLY A 295 -17.24 -35.62 -9.41
CA GLY A 295 -17.62 -36.37 -8.22
C GLY A 295 -18.76 -35.65 -7.49
N ASP A 296 -19.87 -36.35 -7.28
CA ASP A 296 -21.05 -35.85 -6.58
C ASP A 296 -20.74 -35.43 -5.12
N PRO A 297 -21.42 -34.39 -4.60
CA PRO A 297 -21.12 -33.85 -3.27
C PRO A 297 -21.57 -34.80 -2.16
N VAL A 298 -20.60 -35.39 -1.45
CA VAL A 298 -20.84 -36.04 -0.15
C VAL A 298 -20.95 -34.95 0.91
N GLY A 299 -22.18 -34.75 1.43
CA GLY A 299 -22.46 -33.79 2.49
C GLY A 299 -21.77 -34.16 3.81
N ALA A 300 -20.75 -33.38 4.19
CA ALA A 300 -20.13 -33.48 5.51
C ALA A 300 -20.97 -32.71 6.55
N LYS A 301 -21.54 -33.43 7.51
CA LYS A 301 -22.12 -32.86 8.74
C LYS A 301 -21.00 -32.39 9.67
N VAL A 302 -21.05 -31.13 10.05
CA VAL A 302 -20.18 -30.53 11.07
C VAL A 302 -20.62 -31.00 12.46
N PRO A 303 -19.74 -31.57 13.30
CA PRO A 303 -20.06 -31.87 14.69
C PRO A 303 -20.09 -30.58 15.52
N SER A 304 -21.26 -30.24 16.04
CA SER A 304 -21.42 -29.23 17.09
C SER A 304 -21.23 -29.92 18.45
N ASP A 305 -20.02 -29.87 19.00
CA ASP A 305 -19.75 -29.72 20.45
C ASP A 305 -18.27 -29.95 20.76
N GLN A 306 -17.51 -28.85 20.86
CA GLN A 306 -16.31 -28.78 21.69
C GLN A 306 -16.32 -27.45 22.45
N ARG A 307 -16.72 -27.51 23.73
CA ARG A 307 -16.38 -26.48 24.71
C ARG A 307 -14.94 -26.72 25.15
N TYR A 308 -14.06 -25.78 24.87
CA TYR A 308 -12.76 -25.68 25.53
C TYR A 308 -12.98 -25.03 26.90
N GLU A 309 -12.74 -25.77 27.98
CA GLU A 309 -12.40 -25.16 29.27
C GLU A 309 -10.89 -24.87 29.27
N LEU A 310 -10.54 -23.63 29.63
CA LEU A 310 -9.16 -23.17 29.83
C LEU A 310 -8.81 -23.25 31.33
N PRO A 311 -7.56 -23.60 31.68
CA PRO A 311 -7.02 -23.37 33.02
C PRO A 311 -6.77 -21.88 33.32
#